data_AF-A0A7D7XF14-F1
#
_entry.id   AF-A0A7D7XF14-F1
#
_cell.length_a   1.000
_cell.length_b   1.000
_cell.length_c   1.000
_cell.angle_alpha   90.00
_cell.angle_beta   90.00
_cell.angle_gamma   90.00
#
_symmetry.space_group_name_H-M   'P 1'
#
loop_
_entity.id
_entity.type
_entity.pdbx_description
1 polymer ?
#
loop_
_entity_poly.entity_id
_entity_poly.type
_entity_poly.pdbx_seq_one_letter_code
_entity_poly.pdbx_strand_id
1 'polypeptide(L)'
;MTDTEIQRLLNLPKQISDPPSKNWRTEDLHRRKDFRLVSKDGDVRFRAFARQHVRFPENFSVGLEYEPDDGTDSVILIRCNGPHGDFNRAINPLHPHYHPHIHIATAEAIDAGQRAECHAEITTEFASIKEAIRYFLNAVAVDANDQSRYFSDDLRLTLFDMTEFNS
;
A
#
# COMPACT_ATOMS: atom_id res chain seq x y z
N MET A 1 8.09 -18.73 0.15
CA MET A 1 8.71 -17.50 -0.43
C MET A 1 9.71 -16.98 0.60
N THR A 2 10.93 -16.59 0.22
CA THR A 2 11.97 -16.14 1.17
C THR A 2 11.93 -14.63 1.39
N ASP A 3 12.52 -14.13 2.49
CA ASP A 3 12.63 -12.69 2.73
C ASP A 3 13.47 -11.98 1.66
N THR A 4 14.51 -12.63 1.16
CA THR A 4 15.29 -12.11 0.02
C THR A 4 14.41 -11.93 -1.22
N GLU A 5 13.51 -12.86 -1.49
CA GLU A 5 12.58 -12.76 -2.61
C GLU A 5 11.52 -11.67 -2.39
N ILE A 6 10.97 -11.56 -1.17
CA ILE A 6 10.05 -10.48 -0.79
C ILE A 6 10.71 -9.12 -1.01
N GLN A 7 11.94 -8.94 -0.50
CA GLN A 7 12.69 -7.70 -0.66
C GLN A 7 13.02 -7.41 -2.12
N ARG A 8 13.37 -8.44 -2.92
CA ARG A 8 13.56 -8.31 -4.36
C ARG A 8 12.29 -7.79 -5.04
N LEU A 9 11.14 -8.39 -4.75
CA LEU A 9 9.84 -8.03 -5.34
C LEU A 9 9.40 -6.61 -4.94
N LEU A 10 9.60 -6.21 -3.68
CA LEU A 10 9.31 -4.84 -3.21
C LEU A 10 10.14 -3.81 -3.97
N ASN A 11 11.46 -4.05 -4.10
CA ASN A 11 12.40 -3.12 -4.73
C ASN A 11 12.44 -3.19 -6.26
N LEU A 12 11.81 -4.20 -6.87
CA LEU A 12 11.80 -4.36 -8.32
C LEU A 12 11.15 -3.13 -8.97
N PRO A 13 11.80 -2.42 -9.90
CA PRO A 13 11.19 -1.26 -10.56
C PRO A 13 9.94 -1.66 -11.35
N LYS A 14 8.84 -0.93 -11.15
CA LYS A 14 7.52 -1.24 -11.71
C LYS A 14 6.98 -0.11 -12.58
N GLN A 15 6.22 -0.48 -13.61
CA GLN A 15 5.41 0.41 -14.45
C GLN A 15 3.94 0.07 -14.32
N ILE A 16 3.07 1.06 -14.48
CA ILE A 16 1.62 0.89 -14.47
C ILE A 16 1.17 0.27 -15.79
N SER A 17 0.69 -0.97 -15.72
CA SER A 17 0.19 -1.71 -16.88
C SER A 17 -1.31 -1.51 -17.10
N ASP A 18 -2.08 -1.29 -16.02
CA ASP A 18 -3.49 -0.90 -16.06
C ASP A 18 -3.73 0.22 -15.05
N PRO A 19 -4.00 1.46 -15.49
CA PRO A 19 -4.01 2.62 -14.61
C PRO A 19 -5.24 2.69 -13.70
N PRO A 20 -5.12 3.35 -12.54
CA PRO A 20 -6.27 3.57 -11.67
C PRO A 20 -7.30 4.47 -12.36
N SER A 21 -8.57 4.32 -11.96
CA SER A 21 -9.60 5.28 -12.37
C SER A 21 -9.28 6.68 -11.85
N LYS A 22 -9.53 7.70 -12.68
CA LYS A 22 -9.31 9.12 -12.27
C LYS A 22 -10.06 9.44 -10.97
N ASN A 23 -11.32 9.02 -10.91
CA ASN A 23 -12.17 9.18 -9.74
C ASN A 23 -12.10 7.94 -8.84
N TRP A 24 -12.19 8.17 -7.54
CA TRP A 24 -12.44 7.10 -6.57
C TRP A 24 -13.83 6.49 -6.82
N ARG A 25 -13.91 5.17 -6.77
CA ARG A 25 -15.18 4.45 -6.80
C ARG A 25 -15.64 4.20 -5.38
N THR A 26 -16.92 4.42 -5.08
CA THR A 26 -17.49 4.06 -3.77
C THR A 26 -18.18 2.71 -3.91
N GLU A 27 -17.75 1.75 -3.09
CA GLU A 27 -18.37 0.44 -2.95
C GLU A 27 -18.56 0.19 -1.44
N ASP A 28 -19.80 -0.08 -1.05
CA ASP A 28 -20.24 -0.15 0.34
C ASP A 28 -19.82 1.10 1.16
N LEU A 29 -19.04 0.89 2.22
CA LEU A 29 -18.51 1.94 3.10
C LEU A 29 -17.08 2.35 2.75
N HIS A 30 -16.57 1.96 1.58
CA HIS A 30 -15.20 2.26 1.17
C HIS A 30 -15.14 2.96 -0.18
N ARG A 31 -14.28 3.96 -0.26
CA ARG A 31 -13.77 4.46 -1.53
C ARG A 31 -12.56 3.63 -1.93
N ARG A 32 -12.46 3.25 -3.19
CA ARG A 32 -11.36 2.44 -3.72
C ARG A 32 -10.74 2.99 -5.01
N LYS A 33 -9.44 2.76 -5.16
CA LYS A 33 -8.66 2.86 -6.39
C LYS A 33 -7.80 1.59 -6.49
N ASP A 34 -7.98 0.81 -7.54
CA ASP A 34 -7.14 -0.36 -7.85
C ASP A 34 -6.43 -0.10 -9.19
N PHE A 35 -5.23 -0.66 -9.35
CA PHE A 35 -4.44 -0.59 -10.57
C PHE A 35 -3.50 -1.80 -10.67
N ARG A 36 -2.98 -2.06 -11.87
CA ARG A 36 -2.01 -3.13 -12.13
C ARG A 36 -0.63 -2.54 -12.37
N LEU A 37 0.37 -3.29 -11.91
CA LEU A 37 1.78 -2.98 -12.11
C LEU A 37 2.46 -4.18 -12.75
N VAL A 38 3.53 -3.92 -13.48
CA VAL A 38 4.41 -4.94 -14.04
C VAL A 38 5.86 -4.50 -13.86
N SER A 39 6.79 -5.44 -13.69
CA SER A 39 8.21 -5.14 -13.76
C SER A 39 8.60 -4.59 -15.14
N LYS A 40 9.71 -3.85 -15.21
CA LYS A 40 10.18 -3.22 -16.47
C LYS A 40 10.43 -4.20 -17.62
N ASP A 41 10.79 -5.44 -17.31
CA ASP A 41 10.96 -6.54 -18.28
C ASP A 41 9.64 -7.20 -18.69
N GLY A 42 8.54 -6.97 -17.96
CA GLY A 42 7.21 -7.53 -18.25
C GLY A 42 6.90 -8.84 -17.53
N ASP A 43 7.88 -9.43 -16.83
CA ASP A 43 7.80 -10.81 -16.35
C ASP A 43 7.04 -10.95 -15.02
N VAL A 44 7.10 -9.93 -14.17
CA VAL A 44 6.54 -9.99 -12.81
C VAL A 44 5.34 -9.08 -12.70
N ARG A 45 4.19 -9.63 -12.28
CA ARG A 45 2.92 -8.91 -12.20
C ARG A 45 2.54 -8.62 -10.76
N PHE A 46 1.90 -7.48 -10.58
CA PHE A 46 1.38 -7.06 -9.30
C PHE A 46 0.02 -6.39 -9.45
N ARG A 47 -0.75 -6.44 -8.37
CA ARG A 47 -1.90 -5.59 -8.15
C ARG A 47 -1.59 -4.59 -7.04
N ALA A 48 -2.00 -3.35 -7.24
CA ALA A 48 -1.98 -2.35 -6.19
C ALA A 48 -3.40 -1.85 -5.90
N PHE A 49 -3.64 -1.49 -4.65
CA PHE A 49 -4.93 -0.99 -4.22
C PHE A 49 -4.77 0.13 -3.18
N ALA A 50 -5.73 1.04 -3.16
CA ALA A 50 -5.95 2.02 -2.12
C ALA A 50 -7.43 1.99 -1.73
N ARG A 51 -7.72 1.97 -0.43
CA ARG A 51 -9.06 1.91 0.15
C ARG A 51 -9.16 2.93 1.29
N GLN A 52 -10.30 3.61 1.39
CA GLN A 52 -10.57 4.56 2.47
C GLN A 52 -12.01 4.40 2.96
N HIS A 53 -12.22 4.33 4.27
CA HIS A 53 -13.55 4.31 4.83
C HIS A 53 -14.25 5.66 4.59
N VAL A 54 -15.52 5.64 4.16
CA VAL A 54 -16.25 6.84 3.73
C VAL A 54 -16.58 7.79 4.87
N ARG A 55 -16.68 7.29 6.11
CA ARG A 55 -16.98 8.09 7.32
C ARG A 55 -15.79 8.30 8.25
N PHE A 56 -14.72 7.51 8.09
CA PHE A 56 -13.54 7.53 8.95
C PHE A 56 -12.31 7.64 8.03
N PRO A 57 -12.01 8.84 7.51
CA PRO A 57 -10.94 9.03 6.52
C PRO A 57 -9.55 8.54 6.98
N GLU A 58 -9.31 8.51 8.29
CA GLU A 58 -8.13 7.94 8.95
C GLU A 58 -8.04 6.41 8.79
N ASN A 59 -9.17 5.73 8.59
CA ASN A 59 -9.20 4.31 8.31
C ASN A 59 -9.01 4.10 6.80
N PHE A 60 -7.75 3.90 6.43
CA PHE A 60 -7.34 3.61 5.06
C PHE A 60 -6.33 2.47 4.99
N SER A 61 -6.21 1.91 3.79
CA SER A 61 -5.19 0.91 3.46
C SER A 61 -4.71 1.09 2.01
N VAL A 62 -3.40 1.10 1.81
CA VAL A 62 -2.75 1.12 0.50
C VAL A 62 -1.81 -0.07 0.44
N GLY A 63 -1.87 -0.91 -0.59
CA GLY A 63 -1.08 -2.15 -0.60
C GLY A 63 -0.65 -2.62 -1.97
N LEU A 64 0.39 -3.46 -1.96
CA LEU A 64 0.94 -4.15 -3.11
C LEU A 64 0.75 -5.66 -2.89
N GLU A 65 0.20 -6.30 -3.91
CA GLU A 65 -0.01 -7.74 -4.00
C GLU A 65 0.79 -8.27 -5.18
N TYR A 66 1.66 -9.24 -4.93
CA TYR A 66 2.34 -9.99 -5.97
C TYR A 66 1.43 -11.08 -6.50
N GLU A 67 1.41 -11.23 -7.83
CA GLU A 67 0.61 -12.21 -8.54
C GLU A 67 1.53 -13.17 -9.31
N PRO A 68 1.81 -14.36 -8.72
CA PRO A 68 2.56 -15.42 -9.40
C PRO A 68 1.86 -15.86 -10.69
N ASP A 69 2.64 -16.22 -11.70
CA ASP A 69 2.16 -16.78 -12.97
C ASP A 69 2.13 -18.32 -12.97
N ASP A 70 2.66 -18.95 -11.92
CA ASP A 70 2.72 -20.40 -11.71
C ASP A 70 1.43 -21.00 -11.09
N GLY A 71 0.42 -20.16 -10.85
CA GLY A 71 -0.87 -20.55 -10.29
C GLY A 71 -0.90 -20.65 -8.76
N THR A 72 0.19 -20.28 -8.07
CA THR A 72 0.16 -20.11 -6.61
C THR A 72 -0.64 -18.88 -6.18
N ASP A 73 -1.10 -18.88 -4.93
CA ASP A 73 -1.90 -17.79 -4.38
C ASP A 73 -1.11 -16.47 -4.36
N SER A 74 -1.82 -15.37 -4.56
CA SER A 74 -1.24 -14.03 -4.46
C SER A 74 -0.76 -13.72 -3.05
N VAL A 75 0.28 -12.89 -2.95
CA VAL A 75 0.89 -12.51 -1.66
C VAL A 75 0.87 -11.01 -1.52
N ILE A 76 0.23 -10.50 -0.46
CA ILE A 76 0.32 -9.08 -0.11
C ILE A 76 1.72 -8.82 0.47
N LEU A 77 2.55 -8.09 -0.25
CA LEU A 77 3.93 -7.81 0.13
C LEU A 77 4.04 -6.67 1.14
N ILE A 78 3.20 -5.64 0.98
CA ILE A 78 3.17 -4.46 1.86
C ILE A 78 1.75 -3.91 1.96
N ARG A 79 1.40 -3.39 3.15
CA ARG A 79 0.30 -2.45 3.32
C ARG A 79 0.68 -1.26 4.20
N CYS A 80 0.36 -0.07 3.74
CA CYS A 80 0.38 1.17 4.50
C CYS A 80 -1.04 1.43 5.01
N ASN A 81 -1.22 1.45 6.31
CA ASN A 81 -2.53 1.58 6.94
C ASN A 81 -2.59 2.83 7.82
N GLY A 82 -3.73 3.50 7.81
CA GLY A 82 -4.05 4.49 8.83
C GLY A 82 -4.60 3.84 10.11
N PRO A 83 -4.85 4.65 11.15
CA PRO A 83 -5.48 4.17 12.37
C PRO A 83 -6.87 3.57 12.11
N HIS A 84 -7.17 2.42 12.74
CA HIS A 84 -8.46 1.73 12.57
C HIS A 84 -9.09 1.21 13.86
N GLY A 85 -8.50 1.52 15.02
CA GLY A 85 -9.08 1.21 16.34
C GLY A 85 -9.14 -0.29 16.67
N ASP A 86 -9.91 -0.63 17.70
CA ASP A 86 -9.81 -1.92 18.40
C ASP A 86 -10.39 -3.15 17.67
N PHE A 87 -10.80 -3.04 16.40
CA PHE A 87 -11.54 -4.10 15.70
C PHE A 87 -10.81 -5.46 15.69
N ASN A 88 -9.48 -5.49 15.88
CA ASN A 88 -8.67 -6.70 15.95
C ASN A 88 -7.80 -6.84 17.22
N ARG A 89 -8.00 -6.00 18.26
CA ARG A 89 -7.14 -6.00 19.45
C ARG A 89 -7.14 -7.33 20.21
N ALA A 90 -8.28 -8.03 20.20
CA ALA A 90 -8.41 -9.35 20.82
C ALA A 90 -7.57 -10.43 20.11
N ILE A 91 -7.22 -10.23 18.84
CA ILE A 91 -6.45 -11.17 18.02
C ILE A 91 -4.95 -10.90 18.19
N ASN A 92 -4.54 -9.63 18.21
CA ASN A 92 -3.16 -9.24 18.48
C ASN A 92 -3.11 -7.95 19.32
N PRO A 93 -2.88 -8.06 20.64
CA PRO A 93 -2.83 -6.90 21.53
C PRO A 93 -1.69 -5.91 21.24
N LEU A 94 -0.63 -6.37 20.54
CA LEU A 94 0.54 -5.57 20.18
C LEU A 94 0.38 -4.88 18.82
N HIS A 95 -0.72 -5.11 18.11
CA HIS A 95 -0.95 -4.51 16.81
C HIS A 95 -1.21 -2.98 16.96
N PRO A 96 -0.56 -2.13 16.15
CA PRO A 96 -0.61 -0.67 16.28
C PRO A 96 -1.90 -0.03 15.76
N HIS A 97 -3.05 -0.43 16.30
CA HIS A 97 -4.39 0.00 15.88
C HIS A 97 -4.66 1.50 15.87
N TYR A 98 -3.95 2.25 16.73
CA TYR A 98 -4.19 3.67 16.99
C TYR A 98 -3.23 4.60 16.25
N HIS A 99 -2.26 4.04 15.53
CA HIS A 99 -1.25 4.80 14.81
C HIS A 99 -1.21 4.38 13.34
N PRO A 100 -0.76 5.26 12.43
CA PRO A 100 -0.32 4.84 11.11
C PRO A 100 0.72 3.73 11.25
N HIS A 101 0.63 2.71 10.41
CA HIS A 101 1.52 1.56 10.49
C HIS A 101 1.68 0.87 9.14
N ILE A 102 2.78 0.13 9.01
CA ILE A 102 3.13 -0.60 7.80
C ILE A 102 3.17 -2.09 8.13
N HIS A 103 2.47 -2.89 7.32
CA HIS A 103 2.58 -4.34 7.31
C HIS A 103 3.53 -4.76 6.19
N ILE A 104 4.43 -5.71 6.46
CA ILE A 104 5.35 -6.27 5.46
C ILE A 104 5.25 -7.79 5.50
N ALA A 105 5.25 -8.42 4.32
CA ALA A 105 5.33 -9.86 4.21
C ALA A 105 6.62 -10.40 4.82
N THR A 106 6.55 -11.55 5.50
CA THR A 106 7.74 -12.27 5.97
C THR A 106 7.68 -13.74 5.55
N ALA A 107 8.85 -14.32 5.29
CA ALA A 107 8.97 -15.76 5.02
C ALA A 107 8.43 -16.58 6.19
N GLU A 108 8.73 -16.17 7.43
CA GLU A 108 8.25 -16.82 8.65
C GLU A 108 6.72 -16.93 8.69
N ALA A 109 6.00 -15.82 8.43
CA ALA A 109 4.54 -15.82 8.42
C ALA A 109 3.97 -16.71 7.31
N ILE A 110 4.57 -16.68 6.12
CA ILE A 110 4.17 -17.52 4.99
C ILE A 110 4.36 -19.00 5.31
N ASP A 111 5.54 -19.38 5.83
CA ASP A 111 5.88 -20.76 6.17
C ASP A 111 5.04 -21.28 7.34
N ALA A 112 4.61 -20.40 8.24
CA ALA A 112 3.67 -20.71 9.32
C ALA A 112 2.20 -20.78 8.87
N GLY A 113 1.90 -20.56 7.58
CA GLY A 113 0.53 -20.54 7.04
C GLY A 113 -0.32 -19.37 7.54
N GLN A 114 0.32 -18.32 8.04
CA GLN A 114 -0.34 -17.08 8.46
C GLN A 114 -0.53 -16.15 7.26
N ARG A 115 -1.25 -15.05 7.46
CA ARG A 115 -1.23 -13.96 6.49
C ARG A 115 0.21 -13.43 6.40
N ALA A 116 0.77 -13.39 5.19
CA ALA A 116 2.16 -13.03 4.97
C ALA A 116 2.56 -11.73 5.68
N GLU A 117 1.68 -10.74 5.58
CA GLU A 117 1.78 -9.40 6.13
C GLU A 117 1.06 -9.27 7.50
N CYS A 118 1.19 -10.26 8.39
CA CYS A 118 0.57 -10.23 9.72
C CYS A 118 1.27 -9.32 10.73
N HIS A 119 2.56 -9.06 10.53
CA HIS A 119 3.35 -8.18 11.38
C HIS A 119 3.24 -6.73 10.91
N ALA A 120 3.18 -5.80 11.87
CA ALA A 120 3.02 -4.38 11.60
C ALA A 120 3.90 -3.53 12.51
N GLU A 121 4.45 -2.47 11.94
CA GLU A 121 5.28 -1.49 12.65
C GLU A 121 4.65 -0.10 12.56
N ILE A 122 4.67 0.66 13.67
CA ILE A 122 4.24 2.05 13.69
C ILE A 122 5.14 2.88 12.77
N THR A 123 4.55 3.85 12.08
CA THR A 123 5.30 4.78 11.23
C THR A 123 4.87 6.23 11.45
N THR A 124 5.80 7.15 11.14
CA THR A 124 5.58 8.59 11.07
C THR A 124 5.66 9.12 9.64
N GLU A 125 5.87 8.24 8.65
CA GLU A 125 6.08 8.62 7.24
C GLU A 125 4.81 9.11 6.54
N PHE A 126 3.64 8.83 7.11
CA PHE A 126 2.35 9.29 6.62
C PHE A 126 1.33 9.37 7.76
N ALA A 127 0.40 10.32 7.67
CA ALA A 127 -0.76 10.42 8.56
C ALA A 127 -2.10 10.43 7.79
N SER A 128 -2.04 10.60 6.46
CA SER A 128 -3.20 10.64 5.57
C SER A 128 -3.09 9.64 4.42
N ILE A 129 -4.22 9.34 3.76
CA ILE A 129 -4.22 8.44 2.60
C ILE A 129 -3.38 8.97 1.43
N LYS A 130 -3.31 10.30 1.23
CA LYS A 130 -2.51 10.89 0.14
C LYS A 130 -1.03 10.70 0.38
N GLU A 131 -0.57 10.96 1.61
CA GLU A 131 0.80 10.69 2.03
C GLU A 131 1.11 9.20 1.96
N ALA A 132 0.19 8.34 2.37
CA ALA A 132 0.36 6.89 2.29
C ALA A 132 0.47 6.40 0.84
N ILE A 133 -0.31 6.96 -0.10
CA ILE A 133 -0.17 6.68 -1.54
C ILE A 133 1.21 7.14 -2.03
N ARG A 134 1.65 8.34 -1.68
CA ARG A 134 2.97 8.86 -2.07
C ARG A 134 4.10 7.99 -1.54
N TYR A 135 4.05 7.67 -0.25
CA TYR A 135 5.00 6.78 0.41
C TYR A 135 5.02 5.41 -0.28
N PHE A 136 3.84 4.82 -0.48
CA PHE A 136 3.68 3.52 -1.13
C PHE A 136 4.31 3.47 -2.52
N LEU A 137 4.00 4.44 -3.39
CA LEU A 137 4.51 4.48 -4.77
C LEU A 137 6.05 4.51 -4.80
N ASN A 138 6.67 5.21 -3.85
CA ASN A 138 8.12 5.24 -3.69
C ASN A 138 8.67 3.93 -3.10
N ALA A 139 8.05 3.44 -2.02
CA ALA A 139 8.48 2.24 -1.30
C ALA A 139 8.45 0.97 -2.18
N VAL A 140 7.59 0.94 -3.20
CA VAL A 140 7.47 -0.19 -4.14
C VAL A 140 8.05 0.09 -5.52
N ALA A 141 8.86 1.15 -5.64
CA ALA A 141 9.61 1.51 -6.83
C ALA A 141 8.75 1.67 -8.11
N VAL A 142 7.60 2.33 -8.02
CA VAL A 142 6.79 2.70 -9.20
C VAL A 142 7.49 3.82 -9.97
N ASP A 143 7.54 3.70 -11.30
CA ASP A 143 8.18 4.68 -12.19
C ASP A 143 7.65 6.11 -11.97
N ALA A 144 8.56 7.08 -11.85
CA ALA A 144 8.23 8.46 -11.53
C ALA A 144 7.36 9.15 -12.60
N ASN A 145 7.48 8.75 -13.87
CA ASN A 145 6.62 9.29 -14.93
C ASN A 145 5.18 8.79 -14.76
N ASP A 146 5.01 7.51 -14.40
CA ASP A 146 3.70 6.93 -14.12
C ASP A 146 3.08 7.54 -12.86
N GLN A 147 3.87 7.74 -11.80
CA GLN A 147 3.41 8.47 -10.62
C GLN A 147 2.87 9.85 -10.99
N SER A 148 3.64 10.62 -11.77
CA SER A 148 3.26 11.97 -12.20
C SER A 148 2.04 11.95 -13.12
N ARG A 149 1.95 10.98 -14.03
CA ARG A 149 0.88 10.88 -15.02
C ARG A 149 -0.46 10.47 -14.40
N TYR A 150 -0.45 9.50 -13.49
CA TYR A 150 -1.66 8.85 -13.01
C TYR A 150 -2.09 9.29 -11.61
N PHE A 151 -1.18 9.86 -10.82
CA PHE A 151 -1.45 10.31 -9.46
C PHE A 151 -1.17 11.81 -9.24
N SER A 152 -1.04 12.62 -10.29
CA SER A 152 -0.79 14.06 -10.17
C SER A 152 -1.72 14.76 -9.16
N ASP A 153 -3.02 14.47 -9.16
CA ASP A 153 -3.98 15.07 -8.24
C ASP A 153 -3.80 14.60 -6.78
N ASP A 154 -3.41 13.34 -6.59
CA ASP A 154 -3.16 12.75 -5.27
C ASP A 154 -1.79 13.19 -4.71
N LEU A 155 -0.84 13.50 -5.59
CA LEU A 155 0.53 13.92 -5.26
C LEU A 155 0.70 15.43 -5.14
N ARG A 156 -0.25 16.25 -5.62
CA ARG A 156 -0.25 17.70 -5.44
C ARG A 156 -0.23 18.06 -3.96
N LEU A 157 0.77 18.84 -3.57
CA LEU A 157 0.82 19.50 -2.27
C LEU A 157 -0.37 20.44 -2.15
N THR A 158 -1.04 20.41 -1.00
CA THR A 158 -2.07 21.39 -0.69
C THR A 158 -1.44 22.71 -0.26
N LEU A 159 -2.24 23.80 -0.27
CA LEU A 159 -1.79 25.10 0.23
C LEU A 159 -1.34 25.03 1.70
N PHE A 160 -1.92 24.11 2.48
CA PHE A 160 -1.55 23.87 3.88
C PHE A 160 -0.20 23.15 4.02
N ASP A 161 0.11 22.23 3.11
CA ASP A 161 1.41 21.52 3.10
C ASP A 161 2.57 22.50 2.82
N MET A 162 2.31 23.57 2.07
CA MET A 162 3.31 24.59 1.73
C MET A 162 3.60 25.61 2.86
N THR A 163 2.75 25.66 3.89
CA THR A 163 2.97 26.58 5.02
C THR A 163 3.92 26.03 6.08
N GLU A 164 4.12 24.71 6.15
CA GLU A 164 5.04 24.07 7.12
C GLU A 164 6.52 24.07 6.66
N PHE A 165 6.79 24.29 5.36
CA PHE A 165 8.16 24.42 4.84
C PHE A 165 8.74 25.84 4.97
N ASN A 166 7.93 26.81 5.39
CA ASN A 166 8.34 28.22 5.56
C ASN A 166 8.35 28.67 7.03
N SER A 167 8.28 27.74 7.97
CA SER A 167 8.34 27.98 9.42
C SER A 167 9.62 27.44 10.04
#